data_AF-A0A4Y9S630-F1
#
_entry.id   AF-A0A4Y9S630-F1
#
_cell.length_a   1.000
_cell.length_b   1.000
_cell.length_c   1.000
_cell.angle_alpha   90.00
_cell.angle_beta   90.00
_cell.angle_gamma   90.00
#
_symmetry.space_group_name_H-M   'P 1'
#
loop_
_entity.id
_entity.type
_entity.pdbx_description
1 polymer ?
#
loop_
_entity_poly.entity_id
_entity_poly.type
_entity_poly.pdbx_seq_one_letter_code
_entity_poly.pdbx_strand_id
1 'polypeptide(L)'
;MLLAASWLLAAPAWAVSHVFLVQNSGWMEPFYTDPNSQFKPLVAAVANAAVAPGDALVLAAFNQSLPDAPSPRALLARRADGDTGRAVRAALQPLEPARKPGSKAYADTDLSEAVGSAVRTALHGRPGLVWVFTNNRNSPNNDQATARRNREFYQLIHQGGDIRMALAYPLRMPVQGGVYKANGLMVYVFAVGEEGARDLKALLASGRIGKVITEPAARLKPLDRDTVRLLPVRVSEAPGVGFSMAPNGALLADVDSDARSPAARIDWQLENTIYPYTIAAARVTARSLLAREDRPVVLAKDQVARLAPGSAVPLSSTMQLPVAQLPSVWSLQAFKSAGSAYILPGSIQVQLTGQRLELSQAFRTRMEELFPGDPLPDIFTPPADIHGSTAVLPLQVRVHFGMAPLAILAGGALALLAAGGGALYAYNRPRQVVLNVDGERRTVRTRAGSVQPVYDRSGAVAAQLKTTLFGHQLVDLREGAQVSLQT
;
A
#
# COMPACT_ATOMS: atom_id res chain seq x y z
N MET A 1 -25.61 17.11 -8.38
CA MET A 1 -24.38 16.65 -9.05
C MET A 1 -24.07 15.25 -8.55
N LEU A 2 -23.97 14.30 -9.48
CA LEU A 2 -23.83 12.87 -9.24
C LEU A 2 -22.55 12.53 -8.47
N LEU A 3 -22.68 11.67 -7.46
CA LEU A 3 -21.60 11.00 -6.74
C LEU A 3 -20.81 10.13 -7.72
N ALA A 4 -19.59 10.57 -8.07
CA ALA A 4 -18.59 9.70 -8.68
C ALA A 4 -17.94 8.85 -7.59
N ALA A 5 -18.59 7.75 -7.22
CA ALA A 5 -17.94 6.67 -6.50
C ALA A 5 -16.79 6.15 -7.37
N SER A 6 -15.55 6.52 -7.01
CA SER A 6 -14.36 5.93 -7.60
C SER A 6 -14.24 4.50 -7.07
N TRP A 7 -14.96 3.59 -7.72
CA TRP A 7 -14.65 2.18 -7.64
C TRP A 7 -13.23 2.05 -8.20
N LEU A 8 -12.28 1.73 -7.32
CA LEU A 8 -11.03 1.11 -7.71
C LEU A 8 -11.40 -0.17 -8.44
N LEU A 9 -11.57 -0.08 -9.76
CA LEU A 9 -11.55 -1.22 -10.65
C LEU A 9 -10.21 -1.89 -10.38
N ALA A 10 -10.25 -3.04 -9.69
CA ALA A 10 -9.13 -3.96 -9.69
C ALA A 10 -8.82 -4.23 -11.16
N ALA A 11 -7.70 -3.69 -11.65
CA ALA A 11 -7.21 -4.05 -12.96
C ALA A 11 -7.21 -5.57 -13.05
N PRO A 12 -7.69 -6.18 -14.16
CA PRO A 12 -7.69 -7.63 -14.29
C PRO A 12 -6.26 -8.10 -14.05
N ALA A 13 -6.06 -8.88 -12.98
CA ALA A 13 -4.77 -9.51 -12.73
C ALA A 13 -4.44 -10.32 -13.97
N TRP A 14 -3.33 -9.98 -14.64
CA TRP A 14 -2.86 -10.76 -15.76
C TRP A 14 -2.59 -12.19 -15.27
N ALA A 15 -2.92 -13.17 -16.12
CA ALA A 15 -2.74 -14.57 -15.79
C ALA A 15 -1.26 -14.85 -15.47
N VAL A 16 -0.99 -15.30 -14.25
CA VAL A 16 0.35 -15.59 -13.76
C VAL A 16 0.79 -16.95 -14.30
N SER A 17 2.08 -17.09 -14.61
CA SER A 17 2.66 -18.40 -14.98
C SER A 17 3.30 -19.06 -13.76
N HIS A 18 2.84 -20.27 -13.44
CA HIS A 18 3.31 -21.07 -12.31
C HIS A 18 3.95 -22.37 -12.80
N VAL A 19 5.13 -22.68 -12.26
CA VAL A 19 5.80 -23.97 -12.43
C VAL A 19 5.95 -24.62 -11.06
N PHE A 20 5.48 -25.86 -10.91
CA PHE A 20 5.61 -26.65 -9.69
C PHE A 20 6.57 -27.81 -9.97
N LEU A 21 7.73 -27.77 -9.34
CA LEU A 21 8.79 -28.77 -9.44
C LEU A 21 8.74 -29.69 -8.22
N VAL A 22 8.52 -30.98 -8.45
CA VAL A 22 8.43 -32.01 -7.41
C VAL A 22 9.64 -32.91 -7.49
N GLN A 23 10.50 -32.90 -6.47
CA GLN A 23 11.68 -33.75 -6.45
C GLN A 23 11.25 -35.21 -6.36
N ASN A 24 11.78 -36.06 -7.24
CA ASN A 24 11.55 -37.50 -7.20
C ASN A 24 12.85 -38.31 -7.24
N SER A 25 13.94 -37.78 -6.68
CA SER A 25 15.19 -38.54 -6.53
C SER A 25 15.11 -39.61 -5.44
N GLY A 26 16.16 -40.42 -5.30
CA GLY A 26 16.20 -41.50 -4.30
C GLY A 26 16.02 -41.06 -2.85
N TRP A 27 16.52 -39.88 -2.49
CA TRP A 27 16.36 -39.35 -1.14
C TRP A 27 14.90 -39.03 -0.77
N MET A 28 14.05 -38.90 -1.78
CA MET A 28 12.63 -38.65 -1.58
C MET A 28 11.84 -39.94 -1.34
N GLU A 29 12.45 -41.13 -1.46
CA GLU A 29 11.77 -42.42 -1.29
C GLU A 29 10.74 -42.47 -0.16
N PRO A 30 11.05 -42.12 1.11
CA PRO A 30 10.09 -42.20 2.20
C PRO A 30 8.86 -41.28 2.00
N PHE A 31 8.99 -40.17 1.28
CA PHE A 31 7.86 -39.28 0.98
C PHE A 31 6.88 -39.89 -0.04
N TYR A 32 7.32 -40.88 -0.81
CA TYR A 32 6.51 -41.56 -1.81
C TYR A 32 5.99 -42.92 -1.34
N THR A 33 6.73 -43.61 -0.45
CA THR A 33 6.43 -44.99 -0.04
C THR A 33 5.74 -45.09 1.33
N ASP A 34 5.91 -44.11 2.21
CA ASP A 34 5.20 -44.08 3.49
C ASP A 34 3.69 -43.84 3.24
N PRO A 35 2.80 -44.77 3.64
CA PRO A 35 1.36 -44.64 3.41
C PRO A 35 0.72 -43.44 4.12
N ASN A 36 1.37 -42.90 5.16
CA ASN A 36 0.90 -41.73 5.90
C ASN A 36 1.47 -40.41 5.36
N SER A 37 2.37 -40.47 4.37
CA SER A 37 3.02 -39.29 3.81
C SER A 37 2.00 -38.28 3.28
N GLN A 38 2.12 -37.03 3.74
CA GLN A 38 1.32 -35.90 3.26
C GLN A 38 1.96 -35.18 2.06
N PHE A 39 3.03 -35.74 1.46
CA PHE A 39 3.80 -35.07 0.43
C PHE A 39 2.97 -34.73 -0.83
N LYS A 40 2.38 -35.74 -1.50
CA LYS A 40 1.54 -35.50 -2.68
C LYS A 40 0.30 -34.64 -2.37
N PRO A 41 -0.44 -34.87 -1.26
CA PRO A 41 -1.51 -33.96 -0.83
C PRO A 41 -1.06 -32.51 -0.65
N LEU A 42 0.09 -32.28 -0.03
CA LEU A 42 0.65 -30.94 0.19
C LEU A 42 0.94 -30.24 -1.15
N VAL A 43 1.61 -30.92 -2.10
CA VAL A 43 1.89 -30.34 -3.43
C VAL A 43 0.60 -29.90 -4.11
N ALA A 44 -0.43 -30.75 -4.10
CA ALA A 44 -1.73 -30.41 -4.69
C ALA A 44 -2.42 -29.24 -3.98
N ALA A 45 -2.34 -29.18 -2.65
CA ALA A 45 -2.92 -28.10 -1.86
C ALA A 45 -2.22 -26.75 -2.12
N VAL A 46 -0.89 -26.75 -2.16
CA VAL A 46 -0.09 -25.56 -2.47
C VAL A 46 -0.35 -25.10 -3.90
N ALA A 47 -0.36 -26.01 -4.88
CA ALA A 47 -0.66 -25.66 -6.26
C ALA A 47 -2.04 -25.01 -6.41
N ASN A 48 -3.06 -25.59 -5.77
CA ASN A 48 -4.43 -25.06 -5.77
C ASN A 48 -4.55 -23.70 -5.06
N ALA A 49 -3.79 -23.49 -3.98
CA ALA A 49 -3.80 -22.22 -3.24
C ALA A 49 -3.03 -21.10 -3.96
N ALA A 50 -1.99 -21.46 -4.73
CA ALA A 50 -1.13 -20.52 -5.43
C ALA A 50 -1.80 -19.90 -6.66
N VAL A 51 -2.48 -20.71 -7.47
CA VAL A 51 -3.04 -20.26 -8.76
C VAL A 51 -4.43 -19.63 -8.60
N ALA A 52 -4.76 -18.69 -9.48
CA ALA A 52 -6.09 -18.15 -9.71
C ALA A 52 -6.67 -18.67 -11.05
N PRO A 53 -7.99 -18.60 -11.27
CA PRO A 53 -8.58 -18.97 -12.55
C PRO A 53 -7.95 -18.19 -13.72
N GLY A 54 -7.52 -18.91 -14.75
CA GLY A 54 -6.87 -18.35 -15.93
C GLY A 54 -5.34 -18.42 -15.92
N ASP A 55 -4.71 -18.61 -14.76
CA ASP A 55 -3.25 -18.75 -14.63
C ASP A 55 -2.73 -19.94 -15.43
N ALA A 56 -1.51 -19.85 -15.96
CA ALA A 56 -0.84 -20.98 -16.57
C ALA A 56 -0.17 -21.82 -15.48
N LEU A 57 -0.37 -23.14 -15.49
CA LEU A 57 0.22 -24.07 -14.54
C LEU A 57 0.98 -25.17 -15.28
N VAL A 58 2.24 -25.37 -14.92
CA VAL A 58 3.05 -26.53 -15.29
C VAL A 58 3.44 -27.27 -14.00
N LEU A 59 3.19 -28.57 -13.95
CA LEU A 59 3.70 -29.48 -12.93
C LEU A 59 4.76 -30.36 -13.58
N ALA A 60 5.94 -30.47 -12.97
CA ALA A 60 7.02 -31.32 -13.43
C ALA A 60 7.67 -32.06 -12.25
N ALA A 61 8.16 -33.27 -12.51
CA ALA A 61 9.05 -33.98 -11.60
C ALA A 61 10.51 -33.68 -11.95
N PHE A 62 11.39 -33.60 -10.95
CA PHE A 62 12.81 -33.38 -11.20
C PHE A 62 13.71 -34.24 -10.31
N ASN A 63 14.92 -34.46 -10.83
CA ASN A 63 16.05 -35.22 -10.29
C ASN A 63 17.29 -34.81 -11.12
N GLN A 64 18.34 -35.63 -11.17
CA GLN A 64 19.47 -35.43 -12.08
C GLN A 64 19.10 -35.76 -13.54
N SER A 65 19.37 -34.84 -14.47
CA SER A 65 19.26 -35.11 -15.90
C SER A 65 20.35 -36.08 -16.39
N LEU A 66 19.96 -37.07 -17.20
CA LEU A 66 20.84 -38.04 -17.85
C LEU A 66 20.47 -38.15 -19.34
N PRO A 67 21.38 -38.61 -20.23
CA PRO A 67 21.15 -38.64 -21.68
C PRO A 67 19.83 -39.28 -22.13
N ASP A 68 19.38 -40.34 -21.46
CA ASP A 68 18.13 -41.05 -21.75
C ASP A 68 17.01 -40.80 -20.71
N ALA A 69 17.22 -39.85 -19.81
CA ALA A 69 16.26 -39.47 -18.76
C ALA A 69 16.36 -37.96 -18.47
N PRO A 70 15.81 -37.10 -19.35
CA PRO A 70 15.87 -35.66 -19.16
C PRO A 70 15.07 -35.21 -17.93
N SER A 71 15.59 -34.18 -17.26
CA SER A 71 15.01 -33.59 -16.05
C SER A 71 15.05 -32.06 -16.14
N PRO A 72 13.99 -31.32 -15.71
CA PRO A 72 12.69 -31.79 -15.24
C PRO A 72 11.81 -32.44 -16.32
N ARG A 73 10.98 -33.41 -15.92
CA ARG A 73 9.97 -34.07 -16.77
C ARG A 73 8.57 -33.54 -16.47
N ALA A 74 7.90 -32.99 -17.47
CA ALA A 74 6.52 -32.50 -17.34
C ALA A 74 5.55 -33.64 -16.99
N LEU A 75 4.63 -33.36 -16.06
CA LEU A 75 3.55 -34.26 -15.64
C LEU A 75 2.17 -33.71 -16.04
N LEU A 76 2.01 -32.39 -16.00
CA LEU A 76 0.77 -31.69 -16.34
C LEU A 76 1.10 -30.27 -16.83
N ALA A 77 0.43 -29.82 -17.88
CA ALA A 77 0.45 -28.42 -18.29
C ALA A 77 -0.99 -28.01 -18.64
N ARG A 78 -1.51 -26.95 -18.01
CA ARG A 78 -2.89 -26.49 -18.23
C ARG A 78 -3.07 -25.03 -17.82
N ARG A 79 -4.25 -24.48 -18.15
CA ARG A 79 -4.76 -23.29 -17.46
C ARG A 79 -5.48 -23.71 -16.18
N ALA A 80 -5.33 -22.91 -15.14
CA ALA A 80 -5.95 -23.12 -13.86
C ALA A 80 -7.46 -22.77 -13.91
N ASP A 81 -8.26 -23.63 -13.31
CA ASP A 81 -9.71 -23.49 -13.11
C ASP A 81 -10.12 -24.12 -11.77
N GLY A 82 -11.43 -24.28 -11.53
CA GLY A 82 -11.95 -24.87 -10.30
C GLY A 82 -11.54 -26.32 -10.03
N ASP A 83 -11.08 -27.07 -11.03
CA ASP A 83 -10.67 -28.48 -10.91
C ASP A 83 -9.15 -28.65 -10.79
N THR A 84 -8.38 -27.55 -10.73
CA THR A 84 -6.91 -27.58 -10.72
C THR A 84 -6.33 -28.51 -9.64
N GLY A 85 -6.79 -28.41 -8.39
CA GLY A 85 -6.30 -29.25 -7.30
C GLY A 85 -6.54 -30.75 -7.53
N ARG A 86 -7.66 -31.13 -8.15
CA ARG A 86 -7.97 -32.53 -8.50
C ARG A 86 -7.05 -33.02 -9.61
N ALA A 87 -6.82 -32.21 -10.64
CA ALA A 87 -5.95 -32.55 -11.76
C ALA A 87 -4.48 -32.70 -11.33
N VAL A 88 -3.97 -31.79 -10.50
CA VAL A 88 -2.62 -31.90 -9.92
C VAL A 88 -2.50 -33.17 -9.09
N ARG A 89 -3.47 -33.47 -8.23
CA ARG A 89 -3.49 -34.71 -7.45
C ARG A 89 -3.43 -35.95 -8.34
N ALA A 90 -4.24 -36.01 -9.40
CA ALA A 90 -4.25 -37.12 -10.34
C ALA A 90 -2.91 -37.30 -11.07
N ALA A 91 -2.27 -36.20 -11.50
CA ALA A 91 -0.95 -36.23 -12.14
C ALA A 91 0.18 -36.70 -11.18
N LEU A 92 0.03 -36.44 -9.88
CA LEU A 92 0.98 -36.88 -8.85
C LEU A 92 0.82 -38.34 -8.42
N GLN A 93 -0.37 -38.93 -8.59
CA GLN A 93 -0.64 -40.31 -8.14
C GLN A 93 0.40 -41.33 -8.65
N PRO A 94 0.66 -41.44 -9.97
CA PRO A 94 1.61 -42.42 -10.51
C PRO A 94 3.08 -42.01 -10.33
N LEU A 95 3.37 -40.84 -9.73
CA LEU A 95 4.74 -40.40 -9.55
C LEU A 95 5.43 -41.22 -8.47
N GLU A 96 6.59 -41.78 -8.82
CA GLU A 96 7.45 -42.59 -7.95
C GLU A 96 8.89 -42.03 -7.95
N PRO A 97 9.74 -42.45 -6.98
CA PRO A 97 11.16 -42.15 -7.01
C PRO A 97 11.82 -42.69 -8.29
N ALA A 98 12.52 -41.82 -9.01
CA ALA A 98 13.21 -42.13 -10.26
C ALA A 98 14.43 -43.02 -10.03
N ARG A 99 14.70 -43.88 -11.01
CA ARG A 99 15.90 -44.73 -11.08
C ARG A 99 16.78 -44.30 -12.24
N LYS A 100 18.08 -44.57 -12.13
CA LYS A 100 19.03 -44.34 -13.23
C LYS A 100 18.71 -45.31 -14.38
N PRO A 101 18.79 -44.87 -15.65
CA PRO A 101 18.56 -45.74 -16.81
C PRO A 101 19.37 -47.03 -16.74
N GLY A 102 18.73 -48.17 -16.97
CA GLY A 102 19.37 -49.49 -16.94
C GLY A 102 19.84 -49.96 -15.54
N SER A 103 19.47 -49.28 -14.46
CA SER A 103 19.93 -49.59 -13.10
C SER A 103 18.80 -49.67 -12.08
N LYS A 104 19.02 -50.47 -11.03
CA LYS A 104 18.16 -50.45 -9.82
C LYS A 104 18.47 -49.27 -8.91
N ALA A 105 19.59 -48.58 -9.11
CA ALA A 105 19.97 -47.43 -8.30
C ALA A 105 19.00 -46.25 -8.52
N TYR A 106 18.70 -45.53 -7.45
CA TYR A 106 17.90 -44.31 -7.56
C TYR A 106 18.68 -43.17 -8.24
N ALA A 107 17.94 -42.27 -8.88
CA ALA A 107 18.50 -41.04 -9.45
C ALA A 107 18.95 -40.08 -8.33
N ASP A 108 20.00 -39.30 -8.60
CA ASP A 108 20.47 -38.21 -7.74
C ASP A 108 19.60 -36.95 -7.95
N THR A 109 19.96 -35.84 -7.29
CA THR A 109 19.22 -34.57 -7.37
C THR A 109 20.10 -33.48 -7.97
N ASP A 110 19.53 -32.66 -8.86
CA ASP A 110 20.14 -31.41 -9.30
C ASP A 110 19.12 -30.24 -9.21
N LEU A 111 19.16 -29.52 -8.10
CA LEU A 111 18.26 -28.37 -7.87
C LEU A 111 18.57 -27.19 -8.79
N SER A 112 19.85 -26.94 -9.07
CA SER A 112 20.32 -25.84 -9.92
C SER A 112 19.81 -26.00 -11.36
N GLU A 113 19.99 -27.21 -11.92
CA GLU A 113 19.49 -27.54 -13.24
C GLU A 113 17.97 -27.45 -13.30
N ALA A 114 17.26 -28.00 -12.30
CA ALA A 114 15.81 -28.01 -12.28
C ALA A 114 15.21 -26.60 -12.28
N VAL A 115 15.71 -25.71 -11.41
CA VAL A 115 15.25 -24.30 -11.36
C VAL A 115 15.64 -23.57 -12.63
N GLY A 116 16.90 -23.69 -13.09
CA GLY A 116 17.36 -23.03 -14.31
C GLY A 116 16.58 -23.46 -15.55
N SER A 117 16.25 -24.75 -15.69
CA SER A 117 15.43 -25.28 -16.77
C SER A 117 13.97 -24.85 -16.66
N ALA A 118 13.40 -24.76 -15.46
CA ALA A 118 12.05 -24.25 -15.29
C ALA A 118 11.92 -22.78 -15.74
N VAL A 119 12.91 -21.95 -15.38
CA VAL A 119 12.97 -20.55 -15.81
C VAL A 119 13.10 -20.44 -17.33
N ARG A 120 14.04 -21.16 -17.94
CA ARG A 120 14.30 -21.05 -19.37
C ARG A 120 13.23 -21.71 -20.24
N THR A 121 12.77 -22.90 -19.86
CA THR A 121 11.93 -23.74 -20.70
C THR A 121 10.46 -23.62 -20.33
N ALA A 122 10.09 -23.85 -19.07
CA ALA A 122 8.68 -23.88 -18.67
C ALA A 122 8.05 -22.48 -18.59
N LEU A 123 8.80 -21.48 -18.14
CA LEU A 123 8.39 -20.07 -18.20
C LEU A 123 8.75 -19.39 -19.54
N HIS A 124 9.50 -20.05 -20.43
CA HIS A 124 10.02 -19.44 -21.66
C HIS A 124 10.80 -18.12 -21.41
N GLY A 125 11.51 -18.02 -20.28
CA GLY A 125 12.20 -16.80 -19.86
C GLY A 125 11.29 -15.63 -19.47
N ARG A 126 9.97 -15.86 -19.34
CA ARG A 126 9.00 -14.83 -18.93
C ARG A 126 8.87 -14.75 -17.42
N PRO A 127 8.35 -13.62 -16.88
CA PRO A 127 8.03 -13.52 -15.46
C PRO A 127 7.05 -14.60 -15.01
N GLY A 128 7.21 -15.05 -13.76
CA GLY A 128 6.37 -16.11 -13.19
C GLY A 128 6.90 -16.64 -11.87
N LEU A 129 6.25 -17.67 -11.34
CA LEU A 129 6.56 -18.28 -10.05
C LEU A 129 6.99 -19.73 -10.22
N VAL A 130 8.19 -20.07 -9.71
CA VAL A 130 8.71 -21.45 -9.67
C VAL A 130 8.67 -21.95 -8.24
N TRP A 131 7.80 -22.93 -7.98
CA TRP A 131 7.68 -23.63 -6.70
C TRP A 131 8.50 -24.91 -6.73
N VAL A 132 9.23 -25.21 -5.66
CA VAL A 132 10.07 -26.41 -5.57
C VAL A 132 9.77 -27.15 -4.29
N PHE A 133 9.47 -28.45 -4.38
CA PHE A 133 9.24 -29.33 -3.24
C PHE A 133 10.38 -30.33 -3.15
N THR A 134 11.17 -30.26 -2.08
CA THR A 134 12.43 -30.99 -1.96
C THR A 134 12.75 -31.31 -0.50
N ASN A 135 13.50 -32.37 -0.24
CA ASN A 135 14.10 -32.61 1.08
C ASN A 135 15.46 -31.92 1.26
N ASN A 136 15.89 -31.15 0.26
CA ASN A 136 17.12 -30.36 0.26
C ASN A 136 18.42 -31.18 0.41
N ARG A 137 18.40 -32.46 0.00
CA ARG A 137 19.57 -33.35 -0.06
C ARG A 137 19.98 -33.63 -1.50
N ASN A 138 21.28 -33.50 -1.80
CA ASN A 138 21.79 -33.61 -3.17
C ASN A 138 22.38 -34.98 -3.54
N SER A 139 23.08 -35.71 -2.66
CA SER A 139 23.52 -37.11 -2.94
C SER A 139 23.97 -37.88 -1.66
N PRO A 140 23.83 -39.22 -1.58
CA PRO A 140 24.32 -40.06 -0.46
C PRO A 140 25.84 -40.07 -0.27
N ASN A 141 26.60 -39.69 -1.30
CA ASN A 141 28.04 -39.90 -1.33
C ASN A 141 28.89 -38.63 -1.15
N ASN A 142 28.26 -37.46 -0.93
CA ASN A 142 28.93 -36.18 -0.60
C ASN A 142 30.27 -35.95 -1.33
N ASP A 143 30.28 -36.15 -2.65
CA ASP A 143 31.46 -35.93 -3.48
C ASP A 143 31.70 -34.43 -3.75
N GLN A 144 32.88 -34.08 -4.28
CA GLN A 144 33.19 -32.68 -4.63
C GLN A 144 32.21 -32.06 -5.63
N ALA A 145 31.54 -32.89 -6.45
CA ALA A 145 30.51 -32.45 -7.39
C ALA A 145 29.25 -31.96 -6.65
N THR A 146 28.90 -32.58 -5.53
CA THR A 146 27.79 -32.15 -4.67
C THR A 146 28.05 -30.77 -4.03
N ALA A 147 29.25 -30.55 -3.49
CA ALA A 147 29.63 -29.23 -2.97
C ALA A 147 29.64 -28.13 -4.04
N ARG A 148 30.00 -28.47 -5.28
CA ARG A 148 29.92 -27.54 -6.42
C ARG A 148 28.47 -27.21 -6.77
N ARG A 149 27.59 -28.22 -6.90
CA ARG A 149 26.17 -28.03 -7.18
C ARG A 149 25.45 -27.19 -6.13
N ASN A 150 25.79 -27.36 -4.84
CA ASN A 150 25.29 -26.52 -3.76
C ASN A 150 25.67 -25.05 -3.96
N ARG A 151 26.92 -24.77 -4.33
CA ARG A 151 27.40 -23.40 -4.62
C ARG A 151 26.74 -22.80 -5.85
N GLU A 152 26.55 -23.59 -6.90
CA GLU A 152 25.86 -23.14 -8.12
C GLU A 152 24.39 -22.77 -7.82
N PHE A 153 23.72 -23.54 -6.97
CA PHE A 153 22.36 -23.24 -6.52
C PHE A 153 22.35 -21.93 -5.72
N TYR A 154 23.29 -21.76 -4.79
CA TYR A 154 23.45 -20.53 -4.03
C TYR A 154 23.65 -19.30 -4.94
N GLN A 155 24.55 -19.41 -5.93
CA GLN A 155 24.82 -18.34 -6.89
C GLN A 155 23.59 -18.02 -7.73
N LEU A 156 22.84 -19.02 -8.19
CA LEU A 156 21.61 -18.81 -8.95
C LEU A 156 20.58 -17.97 -8.18
N ILE A 157 20.40 -18.22 -6.89
CA ILE A 157 19.38 -17.53 -6.09
C ILE A 157 19.84 -16.12 -5.68
N HIS A 158 21.07 -15.98 -5.18
CA HIS A 158 21.55 -14.71 -4.64
C HIS A 158 22.10 -13.79 -5.72
N GLN A 159 22.89 -14.32 -6.66
CA GLN A 159 23.57 -13.54 -7.70
C GLN A 159 22.82 -13.54 -9.04
N GLY A 160 21.92 -14.50 -9.28
CA GLY A 160 21.09 -14.53 -10.48
C GLY A 160 20.17 -13.32 -10.58
N GLY A 161 20.25 -12.60 -11.71
CA GLY A 161 19.46 -11.39 -11.96
C GLY A 161 17.98 -11.64 -12.25
N ASP A 162 17.63 -12.87 -12.62
CA ASP A 162 16.28 -13.24 -13.03
C ASP A 162 15.34 -13.44 -11.84
N ILE A 163 15.84 -13.98 -10.72
CA ILE A 163 15.05 -14.20 -9.51
C ILE A 163 15.06 -12.93 -8.68
N ARG A 164 13.91 -12.26 -8.57
CA ARG A 164 13.77 -10.99 -7.84
C ARG A 164 13.33 -11.15 -6.40
N MET A 165 12.59 -12.21 -6.10
CA MET A 165 12.16 -12.56 -4.74
C MET A 165 12.20 -14.07 -4.56
N ALA A 166 12.66 -14.52 -3.39
CA ALA A 166 12.80 -15.94 -3.08
C ALA A 166 12.43 -16.19 -1.61
N LEU A 167 11.57 -17.17 -1.39
CA LEU A 167 11.13 -17.62 -0.06
C LEU A 167 11.32 -19.13 0.09
N ALA A 168 11.54 -19.56 1.32
CA ALA A 168 11.62 -20.96 1.70
C ALA A 168 10.71 -21.27 2.90
N TYR A 169 10.12 -22.45 2.91
CA TYR A 169 9.24 -22.94 3.96
C TYR A 169 9.78 -24.29 4.47
N PRO A 170 10.47 -24.31 5.62
CA PRO A 170 10.90 -25.53 6.26
C PRO A 170 9.74 -26.15 7.04
N LEU A 171 9.17 -27.23 6.49
CA LEU A 171 7.98 -27.91 6.99
C LEU A 171 8.36 -29.18 7.74
N ARG A 172 7.68 -29.43 8.85
CA ARG A 172 7.74 -30.72 9.54
C ARG A 172 6.91 -31.74 8.77
N MET A 173 7.54 -32.83 8.34
CA MET A 173 6.92 -33.94 7.63
C MET A 173 7.70 -35.23 7.93
N PRO A 174 7.49 -35.83 9.12
CA PRO A 174 8.13 -37.09 9.46
C PRO A 174 7.60 -38.19 8.55
N VAL A 175 8.51 -38.88 7.88
CA VAL A 175 8.22 -39.99 6.98
C VAL A 175 9.27 -41.09 7.13
N GLN A 176 8.84 -42.34 6.96
CA GLN A 176 9.70 -43.50 7.04
C GLN A 176 9.45 -44.46 5.87
N GLY A 177 10.50 -44.69 5.09
CA GLY A 177 10.51 -45.61 3.96
C GLY A 177 11.28 -46.89 4.28
N GLY A 178 11.50 -47.71 3.25
CA GLY A 178 12.22 -48.97 3.41
C GLY A 178 13.73 -48.79 3.65
N VAL A 179 14.29 -47.68 3.15
CA VAL A 179 15.74 -47.41 3.18
C VAL A 179 16.07 -46.11 3.92
N TYR A 180 15.23 -45.08 3.77
CA TYR A 180 15.50 -43.76 4.34
C TYR A 180 14.39 -43.30 5.27
N LYS A 181 14.72 -42.32 6.11
CA LYS A 181 13.78 -41.57 6.94
C LYS A 181 14.06 -40.08 6.80
N ALA A 182 13.03 -39.25 6.96
CA ALA A 182 13.15 -37.80 6.96
C ALA A 182 12.20 -37.19 7.99
N ASN A 183 12.57 -36.06 8.58
CA ASN A 183 11.73 -35.32 9.53
C ASN A 183 11.05 -34.09 8.90
N GLY A 184 11.62 -33.59 7.80
CA GLY A 184 11.24 -32.32 7.22
C GLY A 184 11.27 -32.29 5.70
N LEU A 185 10.48 -31.39 5.15
CA LEU A 185 10.41 -31.05 3.74
C LEU A 185 10.69 -29.56 3.60
N MET A 186 11.39 -29.16 2.54
CA MET A 186 11.57 -27.78 2.16
C MET A 186 10.69 -27.45 0.95
N VAL A 187 9.94 -26.35 1.04
CA VAL A 187 9.23 -25.78 -0.09
C VAL A 187 9.83 -24.42 -0.42
N TYR A 188 10.30 -24.24 -1.65
CA TYR A 188 10.77 -22.95 -2.13
C TYR A 188 9.76 -22.32 -3.08
N VAL A 189 9.76 -20.99 -3.16
CA VAL A 189 9.15 -20.24 -4.26
C VAL A 189 10.12 -19.17 -4.74
N PHE A 190 10.38 -19.18 -6.04
CA PHE A 190 11.22 -18.22 -6.74
C PHE A 190 10.36 -17.39 -7.68
N ALA A 191 10.37 -16.08 -7.48
CA ALA A 191 9.70 -15.13 -8.33
C ALA A 191 10.67 -14.60 -9.40
N VAL A 192 10.37 -14.93 -10.65
CA VAL A 192 11.16 -14.55 -11.82
C VAL A 192 10.66 -13.22 -12.36
N GLY A 193 11.58 -12.27 -12.55
CA GLY A 193 11.28 -10.91 -13.01
C GLY A 193 10.57 -10.04 -11.97
N GLU A 194 10.49 -8.75 -12.25
CA GLU A 194 9.80 -7.78 -11.38
C GLU A 194 8.30 -8.06 -11.28
N GLU A 195 7.69 -8.50 -12.38
CA GLU A 195 6.28 -8.88 -12.40
C GLU A 195 6.02 -10.10 -11.52
N GLY A 196 6.81 -11.18 -11.66
CA GLY A 196 6.69 -12.33 -10.75
C GLY A 196 6.88 -11.95 -9.28
N ALA A 197 7.76 -10.99 -8.96
CA ALA A 197 7.91 -10.51 -7.58
C ALA A 197 6.66 -9.78 -7.08
N ARG A 198 5.99 -8.98 -7.93
CA ARG A 198 4.69 -8.37 -7.60
C ARG A 198 3.61 -9.42 -7.42
N ASP A 199 3.56 -10.43 -8.28
CA ASP A 199 2.59 -11.52 -8.21
C ASP A 199 2.77 -12.35 -6.94
N LEU A 200 4.01 -12.66 -6.56
CA LEU A 200 4.30 -13.35 -5.30
C LEU A 200 3.86 -12.50 -4.10
N LYS A 201 4.15 -11.19 -4.09
CA LYS A 201 3.69 -10.29 -3.02
C LYS A 201 2.16 -10.26 -2.93
N ALA A 202 1.47 -10.17 -4.07
CA ALA A 202 0.01 -10.18 -4.12
C ALA A 202 -0.56 -11.52 -3.62
N LEU A 203 0.05 -12.64 -4.01
CA LEU A 203 -0.32 -13.97 -3.55
C LEU A 203 -0.17 -14.11 -2.02
N LEU A 204 0.94 -13.63 -1.45
CA LEU A 204 1.16 -13.63 -0.01
C LEU A 204 0.14 -12.74 0.71
N ALA A 205 -0.12 -11.53 0.20
CA ALA A 205 -1.09 -10.59 0.76
C ALA A 205 -2.53 -11.14 0.73
N SER A 206 -2.86 -11.99 -0.26
CA SER A 206 -4.17 -12.65 -0.34
C SER A 206 -4.43 -13.66 0.79
N GLY A 207 -3.38 -14.08 1.51
CA GLY A 207 -3.47 -15.07 2.59
C GLY A 207 -3.78 -16.51 2.11
N ARG A 208 -3.91 -16.76 0.81
CA ARG A 208 -4.28 -18.09 0.27
C ARG A 208 -3.24 -19.16 0.61
N ILE A 209 -1.95 -18.84 0.47
CA ILE A 209 -0.85 -19.74 0.84
C ILE A 209 -0.83 -20.00 2.35
N GLY A 210 -1.11 -18.98 3.17
CA GLY A 210 -1.15 -19.11 4.64
C GLY A 210 -2.22 -20.06 5.17
N LYS A 211 -3.21 -20.43 4.35
CA LYS A 211 -4.21 -21.47 4.68
C LYS A 211 -3.68 -22.90 4.53
N VAL A 212 -2.58 -23.08 3.80
CA VAL A 212 -1.98 -24.40 3.52
C VAL A 212 -0.63 -24.53 4.23
N ILE A 213 0.24 -23.53 4.09
CA ILE A 213 1.52 -23.46 4.78
C ILE A 213 1.39 -22.45 5.91
N THR A 214 1.25 -22.95 7.13
CA THR A 214 1.12 -22.12 8.34
C THR A 214 2.46 -21.67 8.90
N GLU A 215 3.55 -22.28 8.42
CA GLU A 215 4.90 -21.96 8.87
C GLU A 215 5.42 -20.64 8.27
N PRO A 216 6.20 -19.86 9.03
CA PRO A 216 6.73 -18.59 8.55
C PRO A 216 7.68 -18.81 7.37
N ALA A 217 7.49 -18.00 6.32
CA ALA A 217 8.35 -18.00 5.16
C ALA A 217 9.73 -17.43 5.50
N ALA A 218 10.77 -18.24 5.41
CA ALA A 218 12.16 -17.79 5.46
C ALA A 218 12.48 -17.00 4.19
N ARG A 219 12.76 -15.70 4.34
CA ARG A 219 13.13 -14.83 3.23
C ARG A 219 14.55 -15.15 2.80
N LEU A 220 14.74 -15.43 1.51
CA LEU A 220 16.06 -15.63 0.92
C LEU A 220 16.48 -14.38 0.13
N LYS A 221 15.52 -13.75 -0.55
CA LYS A 221 15.71 -12.55 -1.34
C LYS A 221 14.40 -11.76 -1.44
N PRO A 222 14.44 -10.41 -1.49
CA PRO A 222 15.59 -9.55 -1.24
C PRO A 222 15.88 -9.34 0.26
N LEU A 223 17.15 -9.17 0.62
CA LEU A 223 17.58 -8.91 2.00
C LEU A 223 17.95 -7.44 2.27
N ASP A 224 17.91 -6.61 1.23
CA ASP A 224 18.27 -5.18 1.21
C ASP A 224 17.05 -4.23 1.27
N ARG A 225 15.85 -4.77 1.46
CA ARG A 225 14.61 -3.97 1.48
C ARG A 225 13.57 -4.57 2.40
N ASP A 226 12.71 -3.71 2.92
CA ASP A 226 11.57 -4.06 3.76
C ASP A 226 11.99 -4.99 4.92
N THR A 227 13.15 -4.72 5.53
CA THR A 227 13.72 -5.56 6.60
C THR A 227 13.23 -5.15 8.00
N VAL A 228 12.72 -3.93 8.11
CA VAL A 228 12.14 -3.39 9.33
C VAL A 228 10.80 -2.73 9.04
N ARG A 229 9.97 -2.65 10.07
CA ARG A 229 8.70 -1.93 10.06
C ARG A 229 8.65 -0.96 11.23
N LEU A 230 8.19 0.26 10.97
CA LEU A 230 7.88 1.23 12.01
C LEU A 230 6.41 1.11 12.40
N LEU A 231 6.14 0.95 13.69
CA LEU A 231 4.80 0.94 14.26
C LEU A 231 4.66 2.14 15.21
N PRO A 232 3.74 3.08 14.96
CA PRO A 232 3.55 4.22 15.85
C PRO A 232 2.97 3.77 17.20
N VAL A 233 3.50 4.29 18.29
CA VAL A 233 3.01 4.04 19.66
C VAL A 233 2.33 5.27 20.22
N ARG A 234 3.01 6.41 20.14
CA ARG A 234 2.55 7.66 20.74
C ARG A 234 3.11 8.84 19.98
N VAL A 235 2.35 9.93 19.95
CA VAL A 235 2.84 11.25 19.53
C VAL A 235 2.71 12.23 20.68
N SER A 236 3.73 13.07 20.81
CA SER A 236 3.83 14.12 21.82
C SER A 236 4.38 15.40 21.19
N GLU A 237 4.22 16.52 21.87
CA GLU A 237 4.78 17.82 21.45
C GLU A 237 4.24 18.32 20.09
N ALA A 238 3.04 17.89 19.71
CA ALA A 238 2.34 18.34 18.51
C ALA A 238 0.87 18.70 18.82
N PRO A 239 0.60 19.86 19.46
CA PRO A 239 -0.77 20.33 19.68
C PRO A 239 -1.52 20.44 18.35
N GLY A 240 -2.73 19.87 18.30
CA GLY A 240 -3.57 19.85 17.10
C GLY A 240 -3.16 18.82 16.04
N VAL A 241 -2.37 17.80 16.39
CA VAL A 241 -2.04 16.69 15.48
C VAL A 241 -2.35 15.33 16.12
N GLY A 242 -3.31 14.60 15.54
CA GLY A 242 -3.63 13.21 15.86
C GLY A 242 -2.95 12.24 14.90
N PHE A 243 -2.56 11.06 15.38
CA PHE A 243 -1.98 10.01 14.54
C PHE A 243 -2.76 8.71 14.68
N SER A 244 -2.95 8.00 13.57
CA SER A 244 -3.58 6.68 13.54
C SER A 244 -3.01 5.81 12.41
N MET A 245 -3.31 4.52 12.44
CA MET A 245 -2.91 3.56 11.40
C MET A 245 -4.12 3.25 10.51
N ALA A 246 -3.96 3.40 9.20
CA ALA A 246 -4.94 2.93 8.24
C ALA A 246 -4.89 1.38 8.11
N PRO A 247 -5.98 0.71 7.69
CA PRO A 247 -6.00 -0.74 7.48
C PRO A 247 -4.95 -1.26 6.48
N ASN A 248 -4.52 -0.41 5.55
CA ASN A 248 -3.47 -0.71 4.57
C ASN A 248 -2.03 -0.50 5.11
N GLY A 249 -1.88 -0.18 6.39
CA GLY A 249 -0.59 0.05 7.03
C GLY A 249 -0.02 1.46 6.87
N ALA A 250 -0.74 2.39 6.25
CA ALA A 250 -0.31 3.77 6.13
C ALA A 250 -0.48 4.51 7.47
N LEU A 251 0.48 5.38 7.80
CA LEU A 251 0.35 6.31 8.91
C LEU A 251 -0.55 7.47 8.49
N LEU A 252 -1.60 7.73 9.26
CA LEU A 252 -2.48 8.88 9.10
C LEU A 252 -2.09 9.92 10.14
N ALA A 253 -1.89 11.16 9.71
CA ALA A 253 -1.68 12.32 10.56
C ALA A 253 -2.83 13.31 10.33
N ASP A 254 -3.76 13.41 11.27
CA ASP A 254 -4.84 14.39 11.26
C ASP A 254 -4.33 15.69 11.88
N VAL A 255 -4.29 16.76 11.11
CA VAL A 255 -3.76 18.07 11.50
C VAL A 255 -4.91 19.08 11.53
N ASP A 256 -5.05 19.76 12.66
CA ASP A 256 -5.99 20.86 12.81
C ASP A 256 -5.57 22.04 11.92
N SER A 257 -6.55 22.74 11.35
CA SER A 257 -6.27 23.83 10.40
C SER A 257 -5.53 25.03 10.99
N ASP A 258 -5.48 25.15 12.32
CA ASP A 258 -4.75 26.17 13.07
C ASP A 258 -3.45 25.63 13.71
N ALA A 259 -3.09 24.37 13.47
CA ALA A 259 -1.88 23.77 14.02
C ALA A 259 -0.64 24.53 13.54
N ARG A 260 0.06 25.15 14.49
CA ARG A 260 1.28 25.93 14.22
C ARG A 260 2.58 25.21 14.59
N SER A 261 2.48 24.03 15.21
CA SER A 261 3.67 23.33 15.72
C SER A 261 4.50 22.80 14.54
N PRO A 262 5.75 23.27 14.37
CA PRO A 262 6.58 22.87 13.24
C PRO A 262 7.16 21.47 13.41
N ALA A 263 7.16 20.93 14.63
CA ALA A 263 7.76 19.64 14.95
C ALA A 263 6.79 18.73 15.71
N ALA A 264 6.90 17.42 15.48
CA ALA A 264 6.22 16.39 16.23
C ALA A 264 7.24 15.37 16.75
N ARG A 265 7.12 15.01 18.03
CA ARG A 265 7.87 13.90 18.62
C ARG A 265 7.02 12.64 18.54
N ILE A 266 7.54 11.63 17.84
CA ILE A 266 6.85 10.36 17.61
C ILE A 266 7.66 9.24 18.24
N ASP A 267 7.01 8.43 19.06
CA ASP A 267 7.53 7.20 19.61
C ASP A 267 7.02 6.03 18.76
N TRP A 268 7.95 5.17 18.36
CA TRP A 268 7.75 4.01 17.48
C TRP A 268 8.22 2.72 18.15
N GLN A 269 7.72 1.61 17.63
CA GLN A 269 8.36 0.31 17.71
C GLN A 269 9.00 0.02 16.35
N LEU A 270 10.32 -0.14 16.34
CA LEU A 270 11.07 -0.62 15.17
C LEU A 270 11.11 -2.15 15.24
N GLU A 271 10.31 -2.80 14.41
CA GLU A 271 10.19 -4.25 14.34
C GLU A 271 11.09 -4.82 13.23
N ASN A 272 11.80 -5.91 13.50
CA ASN A 272 12.48 -6.68 12.46
C ASN A 272 11.49 -7.62 11.77
N THR A 273 11.25 -7.42 10.48
CA THR A 273 10.31 -8.22 9.69
C THR A 273 10.99 -9.29 8.82
N ILE A 274 12.32 -9.41 8.90
CA ILE A 274 13.11 -10.29 8.04
C ILE A 274 13.40 -11.66 8.69
N TYR A 275 12.37 -12.52 8.77
CA TYR A 275 12.61 -13.91 9.15
C TYR A 275 13.42 -14.66 8.07
N PRO A 276 14.46 -15.45 8.41
CA PRO A 276 14.84 -15.90 9.76
C PRO A 276 16.00 -15.13 10.42
N TYR A 277 16.35 -13.94 9.93
CA TYR A 277 17.57 -13.24 10.31
C TYR A 277 17.39 -12.29 11.50
N THR A 278 18.33 -12.36 12.42
CA THR A 278 18.56 -11.33 13.44
C THR A 278 19.37 -10.21 12.81
N ILE A 279 18.94 -8.96 13.03
CA ILE A 279 19.78 -7.79 12.75
C ILE A 279 20.74 -7.68 13.93
N ALA A 280 21.93 -8.24 13.76
CA ALA A 280 22.95 -8.30 14.80
C ALA A 280 23.46 -6.90 15.16
N ALA A 281 23.67 -6.06 14.15
CA ALA A 281 23.97 -4.64 14.29
C ALA A 281 23.54 -3.88 13.03
N ALA A 282 23.07 -2.64 13.19
CA ALA A 282 22.92 -1.65 12.10
C ALA A 282 22.83 -0.23 12.67
N ARG A 283 23.18 0.76 11.86
CA ARG A 283 22.84 2.17 12.11
C ARG A 283 21.54 2.52 11.38
N VAL A 284 20.61 3.13 12.10
CA VAL A 284 19.30 3.57 11.63
C VAL A 284 19.35 5.06 11.31
N THR A 285 18.89 5.42 10.11
CA THR A 285 18.61 6.81 9.74
C THR A 285 17.19 6.89 9.19
N ALA A 286 16.58 8.07 9.26
CA ALA A 286 15.22 8.27 8.76
C ALA A 286 15.08 9.62 8.05
N ARG A 287 14.24 9.65 7.02
CA ARG A 287 13.92 10.84 6.23
C ARG A 287 12.42 10.89 5.98
N SER A 288 11.87 12.10 5.95
CA SER A 288 10.47 12.36 5.63
C SER A 288 10.37 13.01 4.28
N LEU A 289 9.57 12.43 3.40
CA LEU A 289 9.22 12.95 2.09
C LEU A 289 7.77 13.43 2.16
N LEU A 290 7.57 14.72 2.40
CA LEU A 290 6.27 15.36 2.57
C LEU A 290 6.16 16.58 1.68
N ALA A 291 5.07 16.72 0.93
CA ALA A 291 4.85 17.85 0.02
C ALA A 291 6.03 18.14 -0.95
N ARG A 292 6.72 17.08 -1.41
CA ARG A 292 7.93 17.14 -2.25
C ARG A 292 9.17 17.73 -1.57
N GLU A 293 9.12 17.94 -0.26
CA GLU A 293 10.31 18.25 0.54
C GLU A 293 10.87 16.96 1.16
N ASP A 294 12.20 16.85 1.11
CA ASP A 294 12.96 15.80 1.78
C ASP A 294 13.64 16.39 3.02
N ARG A 295 13.18 15.97 4.21
CA ARG A 295 13.71 16.45 5.48
C ARG A 295 14.23 15.29 6.34
N PRO A 296 15.38 15.47 7.03
CA PRO A 296 15.87 14.47 7.96
C PRO A 296 14.91 14.31 9.15
N VAL A 297 14.73 13.08 9.61
CA VAL A 297 14.03 12.76 10.86
C VAL A 297 15.10 12.47 11.91
N VAL A 298 15.11 13.26 12.99
CA VAL A 298 16.11 13.14 14.05
C VAL A 298 15.71 11.98 14.96
N LEU A 299 16.56 10.96 15.06
CA LEU A 299 16.32 9.80 15.92
C LEU A 299 17.01 10.00 17.27
N ALA A 300 16.34 9.62 18.36
CA ALA A 300 16.93 9.65 19.70
C ALA A 300 18.03 8.59 19.88
N LYS A 301 17.93 7.48 19.12
CA LYS A 301 18.94 6.43 19.02
C LYS A 301 19.08 6.07 17.55
N ASP A 302 20.32 6.01 17.08
CA ASP A 302 20.66 5.68 15.70
C ASP A 302 21.23 4.27 15.57
N GLN A 303 21.23 3.44 16.61
CA GLN A 303 21.78 2.09 16.57
C GLN A 303 20.74 1.05 16.99
N VAL A 304 20.75 -0.07 16.28
CA VAL A 304 20.02 -1.28 16.61
C VAL A 304 20.99 -2.45 16.68
N ALA A 305 20.80 -3.32 17.67
CA ALA A 305 21.62 -4.50 17.85
C ALA A 305 20.78 -5.66 18.38
N ARG A 306 21.13 -6.88 17.96
CA ARG A 306 20.47 -8.14 18.37
C ARG A 306 18.94 -8.11 18.23
N LEU A 307 18.43 -7.46 17.18
CA LEU A 307 16.99 -7.40 16.94
C LEU A 307 16.53 -8.69 16.23
N ALA A 308 15.95 -9.61 16.99
CA ALA A 308 15.47 -10.90 16.49
C ALA A 308 14.27 -10.76 15.54
N PRO A 309 14.03 -11.73 14.63
CA PRO A 309 12.84 -11.72 13.77
C PRO A 309 11.54 -11.59 14.56
N GLY A 310 10.65 -10.71 14.12
CA GLY A 310 9.35 -10.42 14.76
C GLY A 310 9.44 -9.67 16.09
N SER A 311 10.65 -9.41 16.60
CA SER A 311 10.84 -8.58 17.79
C SER A 311 10.89 -7.11 17.41
N ALA A 312 10.50 -6.25 18.36
CA ALA A 312 10.53 -4.81 18.20
C ALA A 312 11.30 -4.11 19.32
N VAL A 313 11.91 -2.97 18.99
CA VAL A 313 12.59 -2.10 19.95
C VAL A 313 12.03 -0.68 19.89
N PRO A 314 11.94 0.03 21.03
CA PRO A 314 11.45 1.38 21.05
C PRO A 314 12.42 2.33 20.33
N LEU A 315 11.86 3.20 19.49
CA LEU A 315 12.58 4.23 18.75
C LEU A 315 11.80 5.54 18.89
N SER A 316 12.43 6.58 19.43
CA SER A 316 11.84 7.93 19.43
C SER A 316 12.44 8.76 18.31
N SER A 317 11.62 9.60 17.69
CA SER A 317 12.06 10.52 16.65
C SER A 317 11.40 11.89 16.76
N THR A 318 12.07 12.91 16.25
CA THR A 318 11.52 14.25 16.04
C THR A 318 11.47 14.53 14.54
N MET A 319 10.27 14.83 14.03
CA MET A 319 10.00 15.12 12.62
C MET A 319 9.47 16.54 12.46
N GLN A 320 9.93 17.24 11.42
CA GLN A 320 9.37 18.54 11.03
C GLN A 320 8.17 18.33 10.10
N LEU A 321 7.05 18.98 10.40
CA LEU A 321 5.85 18.99 9.58
C LEU A 321 5.89 20.19 8.61
N PRO A 322 5.45 20.05 7.35
CA PRO A 322 5.43 21.15 6.38
C PRO A 322 4.24 22.10 6.64
N VAL A 323 4.08 22.58 7.87
CA VAL A 323 2.96 23.44 8.29
C VAL A 323 2.83 24.72 7.45
N ALA A 324 3.95 25.25 6.95
CA ALA A 324 3.97 26.43 6.08
C ALA A 324 3.35 26.20 4.69
N GLN A 325 3.25 24.94 4.24
CA GLN A 325 2.65 24.59 2.95
C GLN A 325 1.18 24.15 3.08
N LEU A 326 0.65 24.06 4.30
CA LEU A 326 -0.75 23.73 4.49
C LEU A 326 -1.62 24.84 3.88
N PRO A 327 -2.66 24.48 3.10
CA PRO A 327 -3.53 25.50 2.52
C PRO A 327 -4.14 26.36 3.63
N SER A 328 -4.15 27.68 3.41
CA SER A 328 -4.83 28.60 4.32
C SER A 328 -6.30 28.24 4.46
N VAL A 329 -6.90 28.49 5.63
CA VAL A 329 -8.36 28.36 5.87
C VAL A 329 -9.21 29.22 4.92
N TRP A 330 -8.59 30.22 4.27
CA TRP A 330 -9.22 31.09 3.27
C TRP A 330 -8.84 30.72 1.82
N SER A 331 -8.16 29.60 1.61
CA SER A 331 -7.74 29.15 0.29
C SER A 331 -8.90 28.50 -0.49
N LEU A 332 -8.81 28.54 -1.83
CA LEU A 332 -9.71 27.80 -2.72
C LEU A 332 -9.73 26.30 -2.42
N GLN A 333 -8.59 25.72 -1.98
CA GLN A 333 -8.54 24.33 -1.53
C GLN A 333 -9.41 24.13 -0.28
N ALA A 334 -9.29 25.00 0.73
CA ALA A 334 -10.09 24.92 1.96
C ALA A 334 -11.60 25.00 1.69
N PHE A 335 -12.03 25.86 0.75
CA PHE A 335 -13.43 25.93 0.33
C PHE A 335 -13.89 24.69 -0.44
N LYS A 336 -13.05 24.15 -1.34
CA LYS A 336 -13.38 22.92 -2.09
C LYS A 336 -13.44 21.68 -1.19
N SER A 337 -12.62 21.66 -0.14
CA SER A 337 -12.61 20.59 0.85
C SER A 337 -13.53 20.87 2.03
N ALA A 338 -14.27 21.97 2.07
CA ALA A 338 -15.08 22.32 3.24
C ALA A 338 -16.14 21.23 3.52
N GLY A 339 -16.08 20.65 4.71
CA GLY A 339 -16.85 19.44 5.09
C GLY A 339 -16.13 18.10 4.82
N SER A 340 -14.89 18.13 4.34
CA SER A 340 -14.01 16.98 4.07
C SER A 340 -12.54 17.31 4.41
N ALA A 341 -11.63 16.34 4.28
CA ALA A 341 -10.22 16.55 4.56
C ALA A 341 -9.40 16.83 3.29
N TYR A 342 -8.48 17.79 3.36
CA TYR A 342 -7.41 17.92 2.36
C TYR A 342 -6.32 16.90 2.66
N ILE A 343 -5.96 16.07 1.67
CA ILE A 343 -4.99 14.98 1.83
C ILE A 343 -3.68 15.35 1.15
N LEU A 344 -2.61 15.37 1.93
CA LEU A 344 -1.24 15.49 1.46
C LEU A 344 -0.53 14.13 1.59
N PRO A 345 -0.22 13.45 0.47
CA PRO A 345 0.52 12.20 0.50
C PRO A 345 2.00 12.45 0.81
N GLY A 346 2.61 11.49 1.49
CA GLY A 346 4.03 11.46 1.79
C GLY A 346 4.52 10.08 2.20
N SER A 347 5.76 10.01 2.66
CA SER A 347 6.35 8.79 3.20
C SER A 347 7.47 9.07 4.17
N ILE A 348 7.69 8.15 5.11
CA ILE A 348 8.88 8.10 5.95
C ILE A 348 9.75 6.96 5.43
N GLN A 349 10.98 7.26 5.06
CA GLN A 349 11.97 6.28 4.66
C GLN A 349 12.91 6.03 5.83
N VAL A 350 13.06 4.76 6.21
CA VAL A 350 14.05 4.29 7.19
C VAL A 350 15.13 3.55 6.44
N GLN A 351 16.37 3.89 6.73
CA GLN A 351 17.53 3.21 6.16
C GLN A 351 18.36 2.57 7.27
N LEU A 352 18.72 1.31 7.07
CA LEU A 352 19.72 0.60 7.84
C LEU A 352 21.04 0.65 7.08
N THR A 353 22.12 1.02 7.76
CA THR A 353 23.48 1.08 7.19
C THR A 353 24.45 0.32 8.09
N GLY A 354 25.51 -0.25 7.49
CA GLY A 354 26.42 -1.14 8.23
C GLY A 354 25.71 -2.37 8.79
N GLN A 355 24.64 -2.82 8.13
CA GLN A 355 23.80 -3.91 8.58
C GLN A 355 24.59 -5.22 8.58
N ARG A 356 24.50 -5.95 9.70
CA ARG A 356 24.99 -7.31 9.85
C ARG A 356 23.81 -8.23 10.13
N LEU A 357 23.57 -9.15 9.21
CA LEU A 357 22.54 -10.18 9.35
C LEU A 357 23.16 -11.48 9.82
N GLU A 358 22.50 -12.12 10.77
CA GLU A 358 22.87 -13.44 11.27
C GLU A 358 21.62 -14.29 11.38
N LEU A 359 21.74 -15.60 11.15
CA LEU A 359 20.61 -16.50 11.34
C LEU A 359 20.23 -16.58 12.82
N SER A 360 18.94 -16.40 13.11
CA SER A 360 18.43 -16.51 14.47
C SER A 360 18.66 -17.90 15.06
N GLN A 361 18.93 -17.96 16.37
CA GLN A 361 19.14 -19.23 17.07
C GLN A 361 17.92 -20.14 16.97
N ALA A 362 16.71 -19.57 17.08
CA ALA A 362 15.46 -20.32 16.93
C ALA A 362 15.36 -21.02 15.56
N PHE A 363 15.80 -20.35 14.49
CA PHE A 363 15.81 -20.96 13.16
C PHE A 363 16.84 -22.08 13.04
N ARG A 364 18.05 -21.89 13.58
CA ARG A 364 19.11 -22.92 13.57
C ARG A 364 18.64 -24.19 14.27
N THR A 365 18.09 -24.06 15.48
CA THR A 365 17.53 -25.19 16.24
C THR A 365 16.39 -25.87 15.46
N ARG A 366 15.48 -25.09 14.87
CA ARG A 366 14.40 -25.64 14.04
C ARG A 366 14.95 -26.44 12.84
N MET A 367 15.99 -25.94 12.18
CA MET A 367 16.60 -26.63 11.04
C MET A 367 17.31 -27.92 11.46
N GLU A 368 17.98 -27.93 12.62
CA GLU A 368 18.58 -29.13 13.21
C GLU A 368 17.52 -30.19 13.55
N GLU A 369 16.34 -29.79 14.05
CA GLU A 369 15.23 -30.71 14.32
C GLU A 369 14.63 -31.33 13.04
N LEU A 370 14.47 -30.49 12.00
CA LEU A 370 13.87 -30.89 10.72
C LEU A 370 14.82 -31.71 9.83
N PHE A 371 16.12 -31.43 9.90
CA PHE A 371 17.15 -32.04 9.06
C PHE A 371 18.37 -32.46 9.91
N PRO A 372 18.19 -33.42 10.85
CA PRO A 372 19.24 -33.76 11.81
C PRO A 372 20.47 -34.36 11.10
N GLY A 373 21.64 -33.83 11.43
CA GLY A 373 22.93 -34.26 10.87
C GLY A 373 23.24 -33.67 9.48
N ASP A 374 22.31 -32.94 8.87
CA ASP A 374 22.58 -32.19 7.64
C ASP A 374 23.15 -30.81 7.98
N PRO A 375 24.22 -30.35 7.29
CA PRO A 375 24.69 -28.99 7.46
C PRO A 375 23.60 -28.00 7.06
N LEU A 376 23.55 -26.86 7.75
CA LEU A 376 22.59 -25.82 7.38
C LEU A 376 22.83 -25.40 5.92
N PRO A 377 21.78 -25.33 5.09
CA PRO A 377 21.95 -25.00 3.68
C PRO A 377 22.49 -23.57 3.50
N ASP A 378 23.56 -23.44 2.72
CA ASP A 378 24.22 -22.15 2.44
C ASP A 378 23.28 -21.09 1.85
N ILE A 379 22.16 -21.50 1.23
CA ILE A 379 21.13 -20.59 0.72
C ILE A 379 20.56 -19.67 1.82
N PHE A 380 20.58 -20.09 3.08
CA PHE A 380 20.17 -19.30 4.24
C PHE A 380 21.31 -18.44 4.81
N THR A 381 22.53 -18.51 4.28
CA THR A 381 23.62 -17.64 4.71
C THR A 381 23.47 -16.28 4.00
N PRO A 382 23.34 -15.15 4.75
CA PRO A 382 23.26 -13.83 4.15
C PRO A 382 24.48 -13.55 3.25
N PRO A 383 24.29 -13.00 2.05
CA PRO A 383 25.40 -12.56 1.21
C PRO A 383 26.21 -11.45 1.90
N ALA A 384 27.53 -11.48 1.71
CA ALA A 384 28.47 -10.58 2.40
C ALA A 384 28.33 -9.10 1.97
N ASP A 385 27.76 -8.84 0.80
CA ASP A 385 27.55 -7.52 0.19
C ASP A 385 26.28 -6.80 0.69
N ILE A 386 25.43 -7.47 1.47
CA ILE A 386 24.25 -6.84 2.07
C ILE A 386 24.67 -6.01 3.29
N HIS A 387 25.00 -4.75 3.06
CA HIS A 387 25.45 -3.80 4.09
C HIS A 387 24.36 -2.84 4.57
N GLY A 388 23.15 -2.93 4.03
CA GLY A 388 22.07 -2.04 4.41
C GLY A 388 20.75 -2.42 3.79
N SER A 389 19.72 -1.73 4.27
CA SER A 389 18.38 -1.91 3.75
C SER A 389 17.56 -0.64 3.84
N THR A 390 16.47 -0.60 3.08
CA THR A 390 15.50 0.51 3.14
C THR A 390 14.10 -0.04 3.41
N ALA A 391 13.36 0.66 4.26
CA ALA A 391 11.94 0.43 4.49
C ALA A 391 11.18 1.74 4.31
N VAL A 392 10.00 1.68 3.68
CA VAL A 392 9.16 2.86 3.40
C VAL A 392 7.84 2.71 4.14
N LEU A 393 7.51 3.68 4.98
CA LEU A 393 6.21 3.82 5.62
C LEU A 393 5.41 4.90 4.89
N PRO A 394 4.32 4.56 4.19
CA PRO A 394 3.42 5.56 3.61
C PRO A 394 2.82 6.45 4.71
N LEU A 395 2.76 7.76 4.46
CA LEU A 395 2.20 8.77 5.36
C LEU A 395 1.13 9.57 4.61
N GLN A 396 -0.03 9.75 5.22
CA GLN A 396 -1.07 10.65 4.72
C GLN A 396 -1.36 11.71 5.77
N VAL A 397 -1.12 12.97 5.43
CA VAL A 397 -1.48 14.11 6.27
C VAL A 397 -2.86 14.60 5.83
N ARG A 398 -3.81 14.65 6.77
CA ARG A 398 -5.19 15.08 6.55
C ARG A 398 -5.42 16.38 7.30
N VAL A 399 -5.81 17.43 6.58
CA VAL A 399 -6.18 18.71 7.19
C VAL A 399 -7.69 18.87 7.15
N HIS A 400 -8.31 19.06 8.31
CA HIS A 400 -9.75 19.31 8.42
C HIS A 400 -10.01 20.81 8.48
N PHE A 401 -10.67 21.34 7.47
CA PHE A 401 -11.13 22.73 7.47
C PHE A 401 -12.54 22.79 8.06
N GLY A 402 -12.71 23.50 9.18
CA GLY A 402 -14.03 23.71 9.78
C GLY A 402 -14.98 24.45 8.84
N MET A 403 -16.29 24.38 9.11
CA MET A 403 -17.33 25.04 8.29
C MET A 403 -17.40 26.57 8.46
N ALA A 404 -16.62 27.14 9.38
CA ALA A 404 -16.68 28.57 9.73
C ALA A 404 -16.42 29.51 8.54
N PRO A 405 -15.41 29.29 7.66
CA PRO A 405 -15.19 30.14 6.49
C PRO A 405 -16.38 30.14 5.53
N LEU A 406 -17.03 28.99 5.33
CA LEU A 406 -18.25 28.90 4.51
C LEU A 406 -19.42 29.64 5.16
N ALA A 407 -19.60 29.50 6.47
CA ALA A 407 -20.66 30.19 7.20
C ALA A 407 -20.51 31.72 7.12
N ILE A 408 -19.28 32.23 7.24
CA ILE A 408 -18.98 33.66 7.10
C ILE A 408 -19.27 34.16 5.69
N LEU A 409 -18.84 33.43 4.65
CA LEU A 409 -19.14 33.78 3.26
C LEU A 409 -20.64 33.76 2.97
N ALA A 410 -21.34 32.73 3.42
CA ALA A 410 -22.79 32.63 3.26
C ALA A 410 -23.52 33.77 3.99
N GLY A 411 -23.10 34.09 5.22
CA GLY A 411 -23.62 35.21 5.99
C GLY A 411 -23.37 36.56 5.32
N GLY A 412 -22.17 36.79 4.78
CA GLY A 412 -21.84 37.99 4.03
C GLY A 412 -22.65 38.15 2.75
N ALA A 413 -22.84 37.06 1.99
CA ALA A 413 -23.69 37.05 0.79
C ALA A 413 -25.16 37.36 1.14
N LEU A 414 -25.69 36.76 2.20
CA LEU A 414 -27.04 37.05 2.69
C LEU A 414 -27.19 38.49 3.16
N ALA A 415 -26.19 39.05 3.85
CA ALA A 415 -26.20 40.44 4.27
C ALA A 415 -26.19 41.40 3.07
N LEU A 416 -25.40 41.11 2.03
CA LEU A 416 -25.40 41.90 0.78
C LEU A 416 -26.75 41.80 0.04
N LEU A 417 -27.35 40.61 -0.02
CA LEU A 417 -28.68 40.43 -0.61
C LEU A 417 -29.75 41.18 0.18
N ALA A 418 -29.69 41.14 1.52
CA ALA A 418 -30.60 41.89 2.38
C ALA A 418 -30.42 43.40 2.22
N ALA A 419 -29.18 43.90 2.13
CA ALA A 419 -28.90 45.30 1.87
C ALA A 419 -29.40 45.74 0.48
N GLY A 420 -29.16 44.94 -0.56
CA GLY A 420 -29.67 45.18 -1.90
C GLY A 420 -31.20 45.16 -1.97
N GLY A 421 -31.83 44.19 -1.32
CA GLY A 421 -33.29 44.12 -1.17
C GLY A 421 -33.86 45.30 -0.38
N GLY A 422 -33.20 45.71 0.70
CA GLY A 422 -33.55 46.88 1.49
C GLY A 422 -33.43 48.19 0.71
N ALA A 423 -32.37 48.35 -0.10
CA ALA A 423 -32.20 49.50 -0.98
C ALA A 423 -33.27 49.55 -2.07
N LEU A 424 -33.57 48.40 -2.71
CA LEU A 424 -34.66 48.29 -3.69
C LEU A 424 -36.02 48.60 -3.07
N TYR A 425 -36.27 48.11 -1.85
CA TYR A 425 -37.49 48.43 -1.11
C TYR A 425 -37.57 49.92 -0.76
N ALA A 426 -36.50 50.52 -0.24
CA ALA A 426 -36.46 51.93 0.10
C ALA A 426 -36.64 52.86 -1.12
N TYR A 427 -36.12 52.45 -2.28
CA TYR A 427 -36.30 53.14 -3.56
C TYR A 427 -37.75 53.06 -4.04
N ASN A 428 -38.38 51.88 -3.94
CA ASN A 428 -39.74 51.64 -4.43
C ASN A 428 -40.86 51.98 -3.43
N ARG A 429 -40.52 52.29 -2.16
CA ARG A 429 -41.52 52.60 -1.12
C ARG A 429 -42.34 53.84 -1.52
N PRO A 430 -43.68 53.73 -1.59
CA PRO A 430 -44.53 54.88 -1.85
C PRO A 430 -44.44 55.87 -0.69
N ARG A 431 -44.27 57.15 -1.02
CA ARG A 431 -44.21 58.28 -0.08
C ARG A 431 -45.43 59.18 -0.31
N GLN A 432 -45.95 59.75 0.76
CA GLN A 432 -47.02 60.74 0.70
C GLN A 432 -46.42 62.10 1.04
N VAL A 433 -46.68 63.08 0.19
CA VAL A 433 -46.23 64.46 0.37
C VAL A 433 -47.46 65.34 0.48
N VAL A 434 -47.49 66.15 1.51
CA VAL A 434 -48.51 67.17 1.67
C VAL A 434 -47.97 68.48 1.08
N LEU A 435 -48.71 69.01 0.12
CA LEU A 435 -48.46 70.28 -0.52
C LEU A 435 -49.55 71.26 -0.12
N ASN A 436 -49.20 72.54 0.02
CA ASN A 436 -50.17 73.63 0.05
C ASN A 436 -50.10 74.34 -1.31
N VAL A 437 -51.20 74.32 -2.06
CA VAL A 437 -51.32 74.94 -3.39
C VAL A 437 -52.45 75.96 -3.31
N ASP A 438 -52.13 77.25 -3.45
CA ASP A 438 -53.10 78.35 -3.39
C ASP A 438 -54.00 78.30 -2.13
N GLY A 439 -53.40 77.96 -0.98
CA GLY A 439 -54.08 77.86 0.31
C GLY A 439 -54.86 76.55 0.55
N GLU A 440 -54.87 75.61 -0.40
CA GLU A 440 -55.51 74.30 -0.26
C GLU A 440 -54.49 73.19 -0.01
N ARG A 441 -54.74 72.38 1.03
CA ARG A 441 -53.88 71.24 1.42
C ARG A 441 -54.17 70.02 0.53
N ARG A 442 -53.17 69.60 -0.27
CA ARG A 442 -53.27 68.43 -1.17
C ARG A 442 -52.24 67.37 -0.78
N THR A 443 -52.65 66.09 -0.81
CA THR A 443 -51.74 64.97 -0.55
C THR A 443 -51.43 64.25 -1.85
N VAL A 444 -50.15 64.15 -2.19
CA VAL A 444 -49.67 63.52 -3.43
C VAL A 444 -48.89 62.26 -3.09
N ARG A 445 -49.16 61.17 -3.82
CA ARG A 445 -48.41 59.91 -3.72
C ARG A 445 -47.28 59.90 -4.74
N THR A 446 -46.07 59.74 -4.26
CA THR A 446 -44.83 59.82 -5.03
C THR A 446 -43.86 58.70 -4.61
N ARG A 447 -42.75 58.54 -5.32
CA ARG A 447 -41.66 57.60 -4.98
C ARG A 447 -40.30 58.23 -5.27
N ALA A 448 -39.24 57.68 -4.68
CA ALA A 448 -37.88 58.15 -4.96
C ALA A 448 -37.58 58.06 -6.47
N GLY A 449 -36.95 59.10 -7.02
CA GLY A 449 -36.64 59.23 -8.45
C GLY A 449 -37.80 59.73 -9.33
N SER A 450 -39.00 59.97 -8.77
CA SER A 450 -40.13 60.49 -9.55
C SER A 450 -40.21 62.02 -9.57
N VAL A 451 -40.67 62.56 -10.69
CA VAL A 451 -40.99 63.97 -10.88
C VAL A 451 -42.44 64.04 -11.31
N GLN A 452 -43.26 64.79 -10.59
CA GLN A 452 -44.70 64.90 -10.84
C GLN A 452 -45.10 66.38 -10.97
N PRO A 453 -45.85 66.77 -12.01
CA PRO A 453 -46.36 68.13 -12.10
C PRO A 453 -47.42 68.39 -11.04
N VAL A 454 -47.37 69.58 -10.44
CA VAL A 454 -48.34 70.10 -9.46
C VAL A 454 -49.14 71.18 -10.16
N TYR A 455 -50.47 71.04 -10.19
CA TYR A 455 -51.36 71.95 -10.90
C TYR A 455 -52.07 72.91 -9.94
N ASP A 456 -52.23 74.17 -10.35
CA ASP A 456 -53.03 75.18 -9.66
C ASP A 456 -54.55 74.95 -9.84
N ARG A 457 -55.37 75.83 -9.27
CA ARG A 457 -56.85 75.78 -9.41
C ARG A 457 -57.35 76.01 -10.84
N SER A 458 -56.55 76.62 -11.71
CA SER A 458 -56.88 76.83 -13.12
C SER A 458 -56.50 75.65 -14.02
N GLY A 459 -55.88 74.61 -13.46
CA GLY A 459 -55.43 73.43 -14.20
C GLY A 459 -54.08 73.61 -14.91
N ALA A 460 -53.39 74.74 -14.68
CA ALA A 460 -52.06 74.99 -15.22
C ALA A 460 -50.98 74.51 -14.25
N VAL A 461 -49.81 74.12 -14.77
CA VAL A 461 -48.70 73.63 -13.93
C VAL A 461 -48.14 74.80 -13.11
N ALA A 462 -48.19 74.65 -11.80
CA ALA A 462 -47.71 75.63 -10.83
C ALA A 462 -46.27 75.34 -10.38
N ALA A 463 -45.90 74.06 -10.29
CA ALA A 463 -44.56 73.59 -9.92
C ALA A 463 -44.36 72.12 -10.33
N GLN A 464 -43.15 71.59 -10.22
CA GLN A 464 -42.88 70.15 -10.28
C GLN A 464 -42.40 69.64 -8.91
N LEU A 465 -43.04 68.59 -8.40
CA LEU A 465 -42.60 67.87 -7.21
C LEU A 465 -41.57 66.81 -7.62
N LYS A 466 -40.30 67.05 -7.27
CA LYS A 466 -39.20 66.09 -7.42
C LYS A 466 -38.98 65.36 -6.09
N THR A 467 -39.13 64.04 -6.10
CA THR A 467 -38.87 63.20 -4.93
C THR A 467 -37.56 62.47 -5.09
N THR A 468 -36.63 62.72 -4.18
CA THR A 468 -35.33 62.04 -4.12
C THR A 468 -35.33 60.95 -3.05
N LEU A 469 -34.22 60.20 -2.94
CA LEU A 469 -34.02 59.26 -1.84
C LEU A 469 -34.06 59.96 -0.47
N PHE A 470 -33.59 61.20 -0.39
CA PHE A 470 -33.35 61.93 0.86
C PHE A 470 -34.42 62.99 1.20
N GLY A 471 -35.36 63.27 0.30
CA GLY A 471 -36.40 64.26 0.56
C GLY A 471 -37.19 64.71 -0.68
N HIS A 472 -38.03 65.71 -0.48
CA HIS A 472 -38.90 66.29 -1.50
C HIS A 472 -38.46 67.72 -1.82
N GLN A 473 -38.47 68.08 -3.10
CA GLN A 473 -38.14 69.41 -3.56
C GLN A 473 -39.18 69.87 -4.58
N LEU A 474 -39.58 71.13 -4.48
CA LEU A 474 -40.31 71.80 -5.53
C LEU A 474 -39.30 72.42 -6.48
N VAL A 475 -39.39 72.06 -7.75
CA VAL A 475 -38.57 72.59 -8.84
C VAL A 475 -39.48 73.22 -9.89
N ASP A 476 -38.94 74.10 -10.72
CA ASP A 476 -39.67 74.79 -11.79
C ASP A 476 -40.94 75.51 -11.30
N LEU A 477 -40.81 76.30 -10.22
CA LEU A 477 -41.90 77.08 -9.65
C LEU A 477 -42.30 78.20 -10.61
N ARG A 478 -43.57 78.24 -11.02
CA ARG A 478 -44.09 79.29 -11.91
C ARG A 478 -44.17 80.62 -11.15
N GLU A 479 -43.71 81.69 -11.80
CA GLU A 479 -43.72 83.03 -11.22
C GLU A 479 -45.15 83.44 -10.80
N GLY A 480 -45.30 83.90 -9.55
CA GLY A 480 -46.60 84.23 -8.94
C GLY A 480 -47.41 83.07 -8.35
N ALA A 481 -46.97 81.81 -8.48
CA ALA A 481 -47.67 80.67 -7.89
C ALA A 481 -47.36 80.50 -6.39
N GLN A 482 -48.38 80.20 -5.57
CA GLN A 482 -48.21 79.93 -4.14
C GLN A 482 -48.21 78.42 -3.87
N VAL A 483 -47.04 77.79 -4.02
CA VAL A 483 -46.85 76.36 -3.71
C VAL A 483 -45.78 76.21 -2.63
N SER A 484 -46.12 75.54 -1.53
CA SER A 484 -45.16 75.22 -0.47
C SER A 484 -45.26 73.76 -0.01
N LEU A 485 -44.12 73.20 0.38
CA LEU A 485 -44.03 71.90 1.05
C LEU A 485 -44.38 72.10 2.52
N GLN A 486 -45.30 71.27 3.04
CA GLN A 486 -45.46 71.14 4.48
C GLN A 486 -44.54 70.02 4.95
N THR A 487 -43.47 70.39 5.65
CA THR A 487 -42.57 69.44 6.33
C THR A 487 -43.26 68.72 7.47
#